data_AF-A0A962B0Z6-F1
#
_entry.id   AF-A0A962B0Z6-F1
#
_cell.length_a   1.000
_cell.length_b   1.000
_cell.length_c   1.000
_cell.angle_alpha   90.00
_cell.angle_beta   90.00
_cell.angle_gamma   90.00
#
_symmetry.space_group_name_H-M   'P 1'
#
loop_
_entity.id
_entity.type
_entity.pdbx_description
1 polymer ?
#
loop_
_entity_poly.entity_id
_entity_poly.type
_entity_poly.pdbx_seq_one_letter_code
_entity_poly.pdbx_strand_id
1 'polypeptide(L)'
;MREPMVATGDGTATAGRRLSRKLARLLVGAWSTLAALTLGPATVRADEVDTAVEAFSLATSPLGFTPGPTEKLIIKALVRCATNKRSVLVCAREEALRQLPAETRPLATCMLQGRSIEACAENELLRRLPPETRGVAQCLASRRSLADCARGEIARRLPPQTQAIGTCMTSGASYEKCAAQEALRRMPAASREIAACLAKRTDIGKCAVHAAAGSKQRHTLDLIEKLKADGRSDLGKPPNGIHNIIRVAEGIKHDKWDDVLIYGGAEVYKVAAKIVLSIFLTPALQPLISPIVDTVVQNRVQLVANLIKGLKQRDQRLIGQAVTEAYLLAQVEIPCSVVPGDLREAVCGTIGKIIKHVGKVGGDAADLAVRLIKRPLAIPDTLWTETQGARERIAGKKRGCMPAPNYYAGHYVRCYHRGAYLQLAGSSHLTPFRDALNGNCRRYYDQCFFSNRFDGLCNPQRDMFRKHVDEIARGIRYAATVYAYSYARFMKRQGKAICDGRHADQQTKAFISRCEQALYKQMPVKGHPRNDSCGGKYSFAETAHHVACAKAVERMDPRRVQTAACKAAPR
;
A
#
# COMPACT_ATOMS: atom_id res chain seq x y z
N MET A 1 38.97 32.75 40.81
CA MET A 1 39.21 33.92 39.96
C MET A 1 38.22 33.85 38.80
N ARG A 2 37.32 34.83 38.71
CA ARG A 2 36.20 34.87 37.75
C ARG A 2 36.63 35.70 36.54
N GLU A 3 36.52 35.11 35.34
CA GLU A 3 36.67 35.83 34.07
C GLU A 3 35.31 36.42 33.62
N PRO A 4 35.29 37.61 32.98
CA PRO A 4 34.06 38.28 32.58
C PRO A 4 33.57 37.85 31.19
N MET A 5 32.25 37.76 31.06
CA MET A 5 31.50 37.66 29.80
C MET A 5 31.57 38.97 29.02
N VAL A 6 31.90 38.89 27.73
CA VAL A 6 31.79 39.99 26.75
C VAL A 6 30.50 39.84 25.97
N ALA A 7 29.63 40.85 26.06
CA ALA A 7 28.43 41.01 25.25
C ALA A 7 28.77 41.63 23.88
N THR A 8 28.25 41.05 22.80
CA THR A 8 28.32 41.62 21.44
C THR A 8 26.94 42.18 21.06
N GLY A 9 26.95 43.45 20.64
CA GLY A 9 25.77 44.29 20.45
C GLY A 9 25.23 44.37 19.02
N ASP A 10 24.08 45.04 18.96
CA ASP A 10 23.14 45.25 17.85
C ASP A 10 23.72 45.80 16.54
N GLY A 11 23.34 45.16 15.42
CA GLY A 11 23.73 45.57 14.06
C GLY A 11 22.61 45.61 13.01
N THR A 12 21.33 45.46 13.36
CA THR A 12 20.25 45.26 12.36
C THR A 12 19.23 46.40 12.22
N ALA A 13 19.29 47.46 13.03
CA ALA A 13 18.23 48.49 13.06
C ALA A 13 18.34 49.60 11.98
N THR A 14 19.46 49.73 11.26
CA THR A 14 19.71 50.86 10.34
C THR A 14 19.32 50.61 8.88
N ALA A 15 19.15 49.36 8.44
CA ALA A 15 18.77 49.02 7.06
C ALA A 15 17.29 49.31 6.76
N GLY A 16 16.39 49.14 7.74
CA GLY A 16 14.94 49.32 7.55
C GLY A 16 14.50 50.76 7.29
N ARG A 17 15.21 51.76 7.84
CA ARG A 17 14.84 53.18 7.72
C ARG A 17 15.16 53.80 6.35
N ARG A 18 16.08 53.20 5.57
CA ARG A 18 16.39 53.66 4.20
C ARG A 18 15.39 53.13 3.17
N LEU A 19 14.82 51.94 3.40
CA LEU A 19 13.83 51.34 2.50
C LEU A 19 12.47 52.03 2.62
N SER A 20 12.04 52.41 3.84
CA SER A 20 10.75 53.07 4.06
C SER A 20 10.68 54.48 3.43
N ARG A 21 11.78 55.24 3.44
CA ARG A 21 11.85 56.56 2.81
C ARG A 21 11.82 56.51 1.28
N LYS A 22 12.34 55.44 0.66
CA LYS A 22 12.25 55.24 -0.80
C LYS A 22 10.84 54.84 -1.21
N LEU A 23 10.17 53.98 -0.45
CA LEU A 23 8.78 53.59 -0.68
C LEU A 23 7.80 54.76 -0.50
N ALA A 24 8.01 55.62 0.50
CA ALA A 24 7.16 56.79 0.70
C ALA A 24 7.25 57.80 -0.46
N ARG A 25 8.44 58.01 -1.05
CA ARG A 25 8.61 58.90 -2.22
C ARG A 25 8.02 58.33 -3.51
N LEU A 26 8.07 56.99 -3.68
CA LEU A 26 7.42 56.30 -4.80
C LEU A 26 5.89 56.42 -4.75
N LEU A 27 5.29 56.32 -3.56
CA LEU A 27 3.84 56.42 -3.40
C LEU A 27 3.32 57.84 -3.65
N VAL A 28 4.07 58.87 -3.27
CA VAL A 28 3.69 60.27 -3.53
C VAL A 28 3.76 60.61 -5.02
N GLY A 29 4.81 60.17 -5.74
CA GLY A 29 4.92 60.41 -7.19
C GLY A 29 3.88 59.66 -8.03
N ALA A 30 3.53 58.43 -7.63
CA ALA A 30 2.49 57.64 -8.29
C ALA A 30 1.08 58.23 -8.08
N TRP A 31 0.82 58.85 -6.93
CA TRP A 31 -0.47 59.52 -6.67
C TRP A 31 -0.61 60.85 -7.41
N SER A 32 0.47 61.62 -7.56
CA SER A 32 0.44 62.88 -8.32
C SER A 32 0.20 62.68 -9.82
N THR A 33 0.66 61.57 -10.39
CA THR A 33 0.42 61.21 -11.79
C THR A 33 -0.96 60.60 -12.02
N LEU A 34 -1.54 59.90 -11.03
CA LEU A 34 -2.93 59.42 -11.10
C LEU A 34 -3.97 60.57 -11.00
N ALA A 35 -3.64 61.66 -10.30
CA ALA A 35 -4.54 62.81 -10.19
C ALA A 35 -4.73 63.60 -11.51
N ALA A 36 -3.79 63.47 -12.46
CA ALA A 36 -3.88 64.14 -13.77
C ALA A 36 -4.80 63.42 -14.78
N LEU A 37 -5.32 62.23 -14.44
CA LEU A 37 -6.13 61.38 -15.34
C LEU A 37 -7.63 61.40 -15.05
N THR A 38 -8.13 62.28 -14.18
CA THR A 38 -9.58 62.40 -13.93
C THR A 38 -10.25 63.32 -14.96
N LEU A 39 -10.44 62.82 -16.19
CA LEU A 39 -11.34 63.39 -17.20
C LEU A 39 -12.40 62.35 -17.59
N GLY A 40 -13.62 62.51 -17.04
CA GLY A 40 -14.89 61.94 -17.54
C GLY A 40 -15.09 60.41 -17.47
N PRO A 41 -16.34 59.92 -17.35
CA PRO A 41 -16.65 58.50 -17.38
C PRO A 41 -16.70 58.00 -18.84
N ALA A 42 -15.54 57.87 -19.49
CA ALA A 42 -15.43 57.16 -20.76
C ALA A 42 -15.20 55.67 -20.51
N THR A 43 -15.91 54.81 -21.23
CA THR A 43 -15.67 53.35 -21.24
C THR A 43 -14.31 53.08 -21.87
N VAL A 44 -13.29 52.82 -21.05
CA VAL A 44 -11.93 52.52 -21.51
C VAL A 44 -11.92 51.21 -22.31
N ARG A 45 -11.48 51.26 -23.57
CA ARG A 45 -11.32 50.06 -24.40
C ARG A 45 -10.06 49.29 -23.98
N ALA A 46 -10.06 47.97 -24.14
CA ALA A 46 -8.94 47.11 -23.73
C ALA A 46 -7.60 47.52 -24.36
N ASP A 47 -7.64 48.08 -25.57
CA ASP A 47 -6.47 48.54 -26.34
C ASP A 47 -5.84 49.82 -25.75
N GLU A 48 -6.61 50.63 -25.04
CA GLU A 48 -6.14 51.85 -24.38
C GLU A 48 -5.30 51.53 -23.14
N VAL A 49 -5.67 50.48 -22.40
CA VAL A 49 -4.89 50.00 -21.25
C VAL A 49 -3.53 49.49 -21.69
N ASP A 50 -3.47 48.76 -22.81
CA ASP A 50 -2.20 48.23 -23.31
C ASP A 50 -1.27 49.36 -23.74
N THR A 51 -1.81 50.35 -24.45
CA THR A 51 -1.09 51.54 -24.88
C THR A 51 -0.58 52.36 -23.69
N ALA A 52 -1.40 52.53 -22.65
CA ALA A 52 -1.02 53.26 -21.44
C ALA A 52 0.10 52.55 -20.65
N VAL A 53 0.07 51.22 -20.55
CA VAL A 53 1.11 50.45 -19.85
C VAL A 53 2.43 50.45 -20.62
N GLU A 54 2.39 50.39 -21.95
CA GLU A 54 3.60 50.53 -22.78
C GLU A 54 4.18 51.94 -22.70
N ALA A 55 3.34 52.98 -22.78
CA ALA A 55 3.76 54.38 -22.63
C ALA A 55 4.36 54.64 -21.24
N PHE A 56 3.77 54.10 -20.17
CA PHE A 56 4.32 54.19 -18.81
C PHE A 56 5.67 53.48 -18.68
N SER A 57 5.82 52.31 -19.31
CA SER A 57 7.09 51.55 -19.31
C SER A 57 8.21 52.31 -20.05
N LEU A 58 7.88 53.00 -21.14
CA LEU A 58 8.80 53.86 -21.87
C LEU A 58 9.18 55.10 -21.05
N ALA A 59 8.20 55.77 -20.43
CA ALA A 59 8.41 56.99 -19.65
C ALA A 59 9.22 56.75 -18.36
N THR A 60 9.19 55.53 -17.80
CA THR A 60 9.93 55.16 -16.58
C THR A 60 11.33 54.59 -16.84
N SER A 61 11.65 54.28 -18.10
CA SER A 61 12.97 53.77 -18.50
C SER A 61 14.15 54.68 -18.10
N PRO A 62 14.08 56.01 -18.23
CA PRO A 62 15.17 56.91 -17.81
C PRO A 62 15.40 56.93 -16.29
N LEU A 63 14.40 56.51 -15.51
CA LEU A 63 14.48 56.40 -14.04
C LEU A 63 15.04 55.03 -13.59
N GLY A 64 15.49 54.19 -14.54
CA GLY A 64 16.03 52.86 -14.26
C GLY A 64 14.97 51.81 -13.91
N PHE A 65 13.69 52.09 -14.16
CA PHE A 65 12.60 51.15 -13.95
C PHE A 65 11.99 50.76 -15.29
N THR A 66 12.28 49.54 -15.74
CA THR A 66 11.74 48.97 -16.97
C THR A 66 11.03 47.68 -16.60
N PRO A 67 9.69 47.67 -16.47
CA PRO A 67 8.98 46.46 -16.10
C PRO A 67 9.17 45.41 -17.19
N GLY A 68 9.57 44.20 -16.78
CA GLY A 68 9.75 43.06 -17.66
C GLY A 68 8.43 42.59 -18.30
N PRO A 69 8.48 41.70 -19.32
CA PRO A 69 7.28 41.26 -20.03
C PRO A 69 6.18 40.67 -19.12
N THR A 70 6.58 39.91 -18.10
CA THR A 70 5.67 39.33 -17.10
C THR A 70 5.04 40.40 -16.21
N GLU A 71 5.81 41.41 -15.82
CA GLU A 71 5.33 42.51 -14.98
C GLU A 71 4.34 43.39 -15.74
N LYS A 72 4.60 43.65 -17.03
CA LYS A 72 3.65 44.34 -17.92
C LYS A 72 2.32 43.60 -18.02
N LEU A 73 2.32 42.26 -18.11
CA LEU A 73 1.08 41.47 -18.15
C LEU A 73 0.28 41.58 -16.85
N ILE A 74 0.96 41.55 -15.69
CA ILE A 74 0.32 41.70 -14.38
C ILE A 74 -0.27 43.12 -14.24
N ILE A 75 0.47 44.15 -14.62
CA ILE A 75 0.01 45.54 -14.58
C ILE A 75 -1.20 45.72 -15.51
N LYS A 76 -1.15 45.20 -16.75
CA LYS A 76 -2.29 45.25 -17.68
C LYS A 76 -3.53 44.56 -17.11
N ALA A 77 -3.39 43.36 -16.53
CA ALA A 77 -4.50 42.64 -15.92
C ALA A 77 -5.12 43.39 -14.73
N LEU A 78 -4.27 43.99 -13.88
CA LEU A 78 -4.70 44.82 -12.75
C LEU A 78 -5.45 46.07 -13.19
N VAL A 79 -4.90 46.82 -14.16
CA VAL A 79 -5.51 48.05 -14.68
C VAL A 79 -6.84 47.73 -15.36
N ARG A 80 -6.91 46.69 -16.22
CA ARG A 80 -8.17 46.25 -16.85
C ARG A 80 -9.23 45.83 -15.84
N CYS A 81 -8.83 45.24 -14.72
CA CYS A 81 -9.78 44.88 -13.67
C CYS A 81 -10.23 46.11 -12.86
N ALA A 82 -9.31 47.03 -12.56
CA ALA A 82 -9.61 48.27 -11.82
C ALA A 82 -10.53 49.22 -12.63
N THR A 83 -10.35 49.29 -13.95
CA THR A 83 -11.22 50.09 -14.84
C THR A 83 -12.67 49.59 -14.85
N ASN A 84 -12.92 48.33 -14.47
CA ASN A 84 -14.27 47.79 -14.28
C ASN A 84 -14.89 48.12 -12.91
N LYS A 85 -14.46 49.22 -12.27
CA LYS A 85 -14.93 49.70 -10.94
C LYS A 85 -14.77 48.67 -9.81
N ARG A 86 -13.91 47.66 -9.97
CA ARG A 86 -13.52 46.76 -8.88
C ARG A 86 -12.35 47.37 -8.12
N SER A 87 -12.27 47.13 -6.81
CA SER A 87 -11.12 47.61 -6.06
C SER A 87 -9.85 46.91 -6.55
N VAL A 88 -8.74 47.67 -6.64
CA VAL A 88 -7.44 47.15 -7.07
C VAL A 88 -7.02 45.92 -6.24
N LEU A 89 -7.42 45.89 -4.97
CA LEU A 89 -7.19 44.75 -4.07
C LEU A 89 -7.93 43.47 -4.51
N VAL A 90 -9.19 43.58 -4.95
CA VAL A 90 -9.96 42.43 -5.48
C VAL A 90 -9.34 41.94 -6.78
N CYS A 91 -8.89 42.86 -7.63
CA CYS A 91 -8.23 42.54 -8.89
C CYS A 91 -6.90 41.82 -8.70
N ALA A 92 -6.05 42.32 -7.80
CA ALA A 92 -4.78 41.69 -7.47
C ALA A 92 -4.97 40.28 -6.92
N ARG A 93 -6.01 40.10 -6.10
CA ARG A 93 -6.38 38.82 -5.52
C ARG A 93 -6.80 37.80 -6.57
N GLU A 94 -7.65 38.19 -7.52
CA GLU A 94 -8.11 37.31 -8.60
C GLU A 94 -6.97 36.92 -9.55
N GLU A 95 -6.09 37.87 -9.89
CA GLU A 95 -4.96 37.61 -10.79
C GLU A 95 -3.90 36.72 -10.12
N ALA A 96 -3.61 36.96 -8.84
CA ALA A 96 -2.73 36.07 -8.05
C ALA A 96 -3.29 34.63 -7.99
N LEU A 97 -4.61 34.48 -7.86
CA LEU A 97 -5.26 33.16 -7.88
C LEU A 97 -5.21 32.48 -9.26
N ARG A 98 -5.24 33.24 -10.36
CA ARG A 98 -5.16 32.67 -11.72
C ARG A 98 -3.79 32.08 -12.02
N GLN A 99 -2.72 32.69 -11.52
CA GLN A 99 -1.35 32.19 -11.71
C GLN A 99 -1.03 30.94 -10.90
N LEU A 100 -1.85 30.62 -9.89
CA LEU A 100 -1.66 29.41 -9.09
C LEU A 100 -2.18 28.14 -9.81
N PRO A 101 -1.48 27.00 -9.67
CA PRO A 101 -1.96 25.69 -10.14
C PRO A 101 -3.35 25.36 -9.59
N ALA A 102 -4.17 24.67 -10.38
CA ALA A 102 -5.58 24.39 -10.05
C ALA A 102 -5.74 23.69 -8.69
N GLU A 103 -4.77 22.89 -8.26
CA GLU A 103 -4.78 22.16 -6.99
C GLU A 103 -4.60 23.08 -5.77
N THR A 104 -4.01 24.27 -5.95
CA THR A 104 -3.68 25.21 -4.86
C THR A 104 -4.66 26.37 -4.74
N ARG A 105 -5.48 26.60 -5.77
CA ARG A 105 -6.49 27.66 -5.80
C ARG A 105 -7.49 27.59 -4.62
N PRO A 106 -8.01 26.42 -4.19
CA PRO A 106 -8.95 26.36 -3.07
C PRO A 106 -8.33 26.84 -1.74
N LEU A 107 -7.09 26.43 -1.49
CA LEU A 107 -6.32 26.81 -0.29
C LEU A 107 -6.02 28.32 -0.29
N ALA A 108 -5.48 28.83 -1.39
CA ALA A 108 -5.18 30.26 -1.54
C ALA A 108 -6.45 31.12 -1.47
N THR A 109 -7.56 30.69 -2.07
CA THR A 109 -8.84 31.40 -1.99
C THR A 109 -9.31 31.53 -0.55
N CYS A 110 -9.19 30.45 0.23
CA CYS A 110 -9.54 30.45 1.64
C CYS A 110 -8.63 31.37 2.48
N MET A 111 -7.31 31.34 2.26
CA MET A 111 -6.38 32.23 2.96
C MET A 111 -6.68 33.70 2.70
N LEU A 112 -6.96 34.03 1.44
CA LEU A 112 -7.27 35.39 1.05
C LEU A 112 -8.61 35.87 1.67
N GLN A 113 -9.50 34.97 2.13
CA GLN A 113 -10.73 35.33 2.86
C GLN A 113 -10.46 35.71 4.32
N GLY A 114 -9.18 35.85 4.72
CA GLY A 114 -8.78 36.21 6.07
C GLY A 114 -8.85 35.02 7.05
N ARG A 115 -9.02 33.80 6.53
CA ARG A 115 -8.95 32.59 7.35
C ARG A 115 -7.49 32.17 7.52
N SER A 116 -7.18 31.60 8.68
CA SER A 116 -5.83 31.11 8.94
C SER A 116 -5.49 29.95 7.99
N ILE A 117 -4.18 29.78 7.72
CA ILE A 117 -3.68 28.70 6.84
C ILE A 117 -4.14 27.34 7.36
N GLU A 118 -4.16 27.17 8.68
CA GLU A 118 -4.56 25.95 9.36
C GLU A 118 -6.04 25.64 9.09
N ALA A 119 -6.94 26.62 9.26
CA ALA A 119 -8.37 26.46 8.99
C ALA A 119 -8.66 26.14 7.51
N CYS A 120 -7.83 26.65 6.60
CA CYS A 120 -7.96 26.41 5.16
C CYS A 120 -7.43 25.04 4.75
N ALA A 121 -6.27 24.64 5.30
CA ALA A 121 -5.70 23.32 5.08
C ALA A 121 -6.61 22.22 5.64
N GLU A 122 -7.21 22.45 6.81
CA GLU A 122 -8.15 21.53 7.45
C GLU A 122 -9.41 21.30 6.60
N ASN A 123 -10.02 22.36 6.07
CA ASN A 123 -11.19 22.25 5.20
C ASN A 123 -10.89 21.53 3.88
N GLU A 124 -9.72 21.79 3.27
CA GLU A 124 -9.30 21.11 2.04
C GLU A 124 -8.98 19.63 2.30
N LEU A 125 -8.31 19.33 3.42
CA LEU A 125 -8.02 17.97 3.86
C LEU A 125 -9.33 17.19 4.11
N LEU A 126 -10.30 17.77 4.80
CA LEU A 126 -11.62 17.18 5.03
C LEU A 126 -12.40 16.90 3.74
N ARG A 127 -12.26 17.74 2.71
CA ARG A 127 -12.90 17.53 1.40
C ARG A 127 -12.30 16.36 0.62
N ARG A 128 -10.98 16.17 0.73
CA ARG A 128 -10.24 15.09 0.06
C ARG A 128 -10.38 13.73 0.74
N LEU A 129 -10.82 13.71 1.99
CA LEU A 129 -11.07 12.47 2.71
C LEU A 129 -12.32 11.74 2.18
N PRO A 130 -12.25 10.40 2.03
CA PRO A 130 -13.41 9.56 1.72
C PRO A 130 -14.55 9.79 2.72
N PRO A 131 -15.83 9.72 2.29
CA PRO A 131 -16.98 10.01 3.13
C PRO A 131 -17.02 9.17 4.41
N GLU A 132 -16.41 7.99 4.43
CA GLU A 132 -16.32 7.11 5.60
C GLU A 132 -15.43 7.67 6.72
N THR A 133 -14.49 8.57 6.39
CA THR A 133 -13.48 9.09 7.33
C THR A 133 -13.75 10.53 7.77
N ARG A 134 -14.69 11.22 7.12
CA ARG A 134 -15.04 12.61 7.43
C ARG A 134 -15.56 12.78 8.85
N GLY A 135 -16.36 11.83 9.36
CA GLY A 135 -16.90 11.89 10.73
C GLY A 135 -15.80 11.84 11.80
N VAL A 136 -14.81 10.96 11.64
CA VAL A 136 -13.67 10.85 12.56
C VAL A 136 -12.79 12.10 12.48
N ALA A 137 -12.50 12.57 11.26
CA ALA A 137 -11.68 13.76 11.04
C ALA A 137 -12.34 15.05 11.59
N GLN A 138 -13.66 15.22 11.43
CA GLN A 138 -14.42 16.33 12.03
C GLN A 138 -14.46 16.27 13.56
N CYS A 139 -14.52 15.06 14.12
CA CYS A 139 -14.47 14.89 15.57
C CYS A 139 -13.07 15.23 16.13
N LEU A 140 -12.00 14.83 15.44
CA LEU A 140 -10.62 15.17 15.78
C LEU A 140 -10.35 16.68 15.68
N ALA A 141 -10.87 17.30 14.62
CA ALA A 141 -10.88 18.75 14.42
C ALA A 141 -11.48 19.50 15.62
N SER A 142 -12.52 18.93 16.25
CA SER A 142 -13.16 19.47 17.45
C SER A 142 -12.37 19.24 18.75
N ARG A 143 -11.06 18.90 18.65
CA ARG A 143 -10.13 18.61 19.75
C ARG A 143 -10.57 17.50 20.72
N ARG A 144 -11.41 16.57 20.27
CA ARG A 144 -11.71 15.35 21.04
C ARG A 144 -10.61 14.32 20.84
N SER A 145 -10.43 13.44 21.82
CA SER A 145 -9.44 12.37 21.68
C SER A 145 -9.80 11.46 20.51
N LEU A 146 -8.78 10.95 19.80
CA LEU A 146 -8.98 9.99 18.72
C LEU A 146 -9.80 8.78 19.16
N ALA A 147 -9.62 8.36 20.42
CA ALA A 147 -10.37 7.27 21.02
C ALA A 147 -11.87 7.60 21.13
N ASP A 148 -12.23 8.80 21.57
CA ASP A 148 -13.64 9.20 21.69
C ASP A 148 -14.31 9.38 20.33
N CYS A 149 -13.55 9.88 19.34
CA CYS A 149 -14.02 10.03 17.97
C CYS A 149 -14.26 8.69 17.28
N ALA A 150 -13.32 7.75 17.42
CA ALA A 150 -13.47 6.41 16.90
C ALA A 150 -14.64 5.67 17.57
N ARG A 151 -14.77 5.78 18.91
CA ARG A 151 -15.87 5.17 19.67
C ARG A 151 -17.24 5.69 19.22
N GLY A 152 -17.38 7.01 19.06
CA GLY A 152 -18.64 7.63 18.62
C GLY A 152 -19.05 7.22 17.21
N GLU A 153 -18.09 7.17 16.28
CA GLU A 153 -18.37 6.78 14.89
C GLU A 153 -18.69 5.28 14.77
N ILE A 154 -17.97 4.42 15.51
CA ILE A 154 -18.26 2.98 15.58
C ILE A 154 -19.67 2.75 16.15
N ALA A 155 -20.03 3.43 17.24
CA ALA A 155 -21.36 3.30 17.85
C ALA A 155 -22.49 3.70 16.89
N ARG A 156 -22.29 4.74 16.07
CA ARG A 156 -23.28 5.19 15.07
C ARG A 156 -23.43 4.27 13.87
N ARG A 157 -22.38 3.53 13.51
CA ARG A 157 -22.36 2.61 12.37
C ARG A 157 -22.79 1.18 12.71
N LEU A 158 -22.88 0.85 13.99
CA LEU A 158 -23.38 -0.44 14.43
C LEU A 158 -24.85 -0.62 13.99
N PRO A 159 -25.23 -1.82 13.49
CA PRO A 159 -26.63 -2.16 13.26
C PRO A 159 -27.48 -1.88 14.52
N PRO A 160 -28.77 -1.52 14.38
CA PRO A 160 -29.64 -1.16 15.51
C PRO A 160 -29.62 -2.18 16.65
N GLN A 161 -29.44 -3.46 16.30
CA GLN A 161 -29.38 -4.57 17.24
C GLN A 161 -28.15 -4.55 18.16
N THR A 162 -27.10 -3.85 17.79
CA THR A 162 -25.79 -3.80 18.48
C THR A 162 -25.45 -2.40 19.01
N GLN A 163 -26.28 -1.40 18.72
CA GLN A 163 -26.09 -0.03 19.20
C GLN A 163 -26.15 0.07 20.73
N ALA A 164 -26.97 -0.76 21.39
CA ALA A 164 -27.04 -0.83 22.85
C ALA A 164 -25.72 -1.32 23.48
N ILE A 165 -25.09 -2.33 22.87
CA ILE A 165 -23.78 -2.85 23.31
C ILE A 165 -22.69 -1.80 23.06
N GLY A 166 -22.68 -1.19 21.87
CA GLY A 166 -21.76 -0.11 21.52
C GLY A 166 -21.83 1.05 22.51
N THR A 167 -23.05 1.54 22.80
CA THR A 167 -23.28 2.63 23.76
C THR A 167 -22.80 2.25 25.17
N CYS A 168 -23.08 1.03 25.63
CA CYS A 168 -22.60 0.54 26.93
C CYS A 168 -21.06 0.47 27.01
N MET A 169 -20.39 0.05 25.94
CA MET A 169 -18.93 0.04 25.90
C MET A 169 -18.34 1.44 25.89
N THR A 170 -19.02 2.41 25.24
CA THR A 170 -18.59 3.80 25.25
C THR A 170 -18.71 4.48 26.62
N SER A 171 -19.54 3.95 27.53
CA SER A 171 -19.59 4.40 28.94
C SER A 171 -18.52 3.76 29.84
N GLY A 172 -17.55 3.05 29.26
CA GLY A 172 -16.42 2.46 30.00
C GLY A 172 -16.73 1.12 30.66
N ALA A 173 -17.89 0.51 30.38
CA ALA A 173 -18.18 -0.85 30.83
C ALA A 173 -17.47 -1.88 29.93
N SER A 174 -17.06 -3.00 30.52
CA SER A 174 -16.41 -4.08 29.76
C SER A 174 -17.41 -4.73 28.80
N TYR A 175 -16.90 -5.29 27.70
CA TYR A 175 -17.73 -5.95 26.69
C TYR A 175 -18.60 -7.06 27.32
N GLU A 176 -18.04 -7.82 28.26
CA GLU A 176 -18.74 -8.91 28.95
C GLU A 176 -19.94 -8.39 29.74
N LYS A 177 -19.79 -7.26 30.45
CA LYS A 177 -20.91 -6.62 31.14
C LYS A 177 -21.97 -6.12 30.16
N CYS A 178 -21.56 -5.51 29.06
CA CYS A 178 -22.49 -4.97 28.06
C CYS A 178 -23.24 -6.06 27.29
N ALA A 179 -22.54 -7.12 26.88
CA ALA A 179 -23.13 -8.27 26.22
C ALA A 179 -24.04 -9.05 27.16
N ALA A 180 -23.65 -9.23 28.43
CA ALA A 180 -24.51 -9.86 29.44
C ALA A 180 -25.77 -9.02 29.70
N GLN A 181 -25.64 -7.70 29.78
CA GLN A 181 -26.77 -6.81 30.02
C GLN A 181 -27.75 -6.77 28.84
N GLU A 182 -27.24 -6.78 27.60
CA GLU A 182 -28.08 -6.86 26.40
C GLU A 182 -28.73 -8.26 26.25
N ALA A 183 -27.98 -9.33 26.53
CA ALA A 183 -28.50 -10.69 26.52
C ALA A 183 -29.63 -10.85 27.56
N LEU A 184 -29.44 -10.32 28.77
CA LEU A 184 -30.48 -10.28 29.80
C LEU A 184 -31.69 -9.45 29.33
N ARG A 185 -31.50 -8.30 28.68
CA ARG A 185 -32.62 -7.49 28.16
C ARG A 185 -33.47 -8.21 27.12
N ARG A 186 -32.86 -9.05 26.28
CA ARG A 186 -33.54 -9.82 25.22
C ARG A 186 -34.18 -11.12 25.70
N MET A 187 -33.82 -11.61 26.88
CA MET A 187 -34.42 -12.81 27.43
C MET A 187 -35.88 -12.58 27.85
N PRO A 188 -36.76 -13.58 27.67
CA PRO A 188 -38.10 -13.59 28.28
C PRO A 188 -37.99 -13.39 29.80
N ALA A 189 -38.98 -12.74 30.41
CA ALA A 189 -38.93 -12.37 31.84
C ALA A 189 -38.60 -13.56 32.76
N ALA A 190 -39.15 -14.74 32.47
CA ALA A 190 -38.88 -15.97 33.21
C ALA A 190 -37.42 -16.44 33.16
N SER A 191 -36.69 -16.17 32.06
CA SER A 191 -35.29 -16.59 31.89
C SER A 191 -34.31 -15.56 32.46
N ARG A 192 -34.72 -14.30 32.59
CA ARG A 192 -33.89 -13.23 33.16
C ARG A 192 -33.56 -13.47 34.63
N GLU A 193 -34.51 -13.96 35.42
CA GLU A 193 -34.27 -14.22 36.85
C GLU A 193 -33.24 -15.32 37.07
N ILE A 194 -33.31 -16.40 36.28
CA ILE A 194 -32.37 -17.52 36.33
C ILE A 194 -30.97 -17.05 35.88
N ALA A 195 -30.90 -16.36 34.74
CA ALA A 195 -29.64 -15.85 34.22
C ALA A 195 -29.01 -14.77 35.14
N ALA A 196 -29.82 -13.92 35.77
CA ALA A 196 -29.35 -12.94 36.76
C ALA A 196 -28.90 -13.61 38.07
N CYS A 197 -29.54 -14.70 38.49
CA CYS A 197 -29.11 -15.51 39.64
C CYS A 197 -27.74 -16.15 39.36
N LEU A 198 -27.57 -16.77 38.19
CA LEU A 198 -26.33 -17.40 37.76
C LEU A 198 -25.19 -16.38 37.55
N ALA A 199 -25.51 -15.16 37.12
CA ALA A 199 -24.53 -14.09 36.98
C ALA A 199 -24.05 -13.52 38.34
N LYS A 200 -24.82 -13.72 39.43
CA LYS A 200 -24.51 -13.22 40.77
C LYS A 200 -23.96 -14.28 41.73
N ARG A 201 -24.16 -15.58 41.47
CA ARG A 201 -23.77 -16.69 42.36
C ARG A 201 -23.14 -17.84 41.59
N THR A 202 -22.15 -18.51 42.19
CA THR A 202 -21.43 -19.66 41.61
C THR A 202 -22.14 -21.01 41.79
N ASP A 203 -23.21 -21.08 42.58
CA ASP A 203 -23.95 -22.32 42.85
C ASP A 203 -25.20 -22.44 41.95
N ILE A 204 -25.03 -23.18 40.86
CA ILE A 204 -26.05 -23.47 39.85
C ILE A 204 -27.25 -24.22 40.46
N GLY A 205 -27.00 -25.08 41.46
CA GLY A 205 -28.04 -25.89 42.09
C GLY A 205 -29.06 -25.03 42.83
N LYS A 206 -28.60 -24.01 43.55
CA LYS A 206 -29.50 -23.08 44.27
C LYS A 206 -30.31 -22.20 43.32
N CYS A 207 -29.74 -21.78 42.18
CA CYS A 207 -30.47 -21.01 41.19
C CYS A 207 -31.54 -21.85 40.44
N ALA A 208 -31.24 -23.12 40.17
CA ALA A 208 -32.19 -24.04 39.54
C ALA A 208 -33.36 -24.40 40.48
N VAL A 209 -33.10 -24.66 41.76
CA VAL A 209 -34.14 -24.96 42.76
C VAL A 209 -35.06 -23.75 42.98
N HIS A 210 -34.53 -22.54 42.96
CA HIS A 210 -35.33 -21.32 43.11
C HIS A 210 -36.24 -21.05 41.89
N ALA A 211 -35.84 -21.53 40.71
CA ALA A 211 -36.59 -21.41 39.47
C ALA A 211 -37.61 -22.54 39.24
N ALA A 212 -37.29 -23.75 39.71
CA ALA A 212 -38.13 -24.95 39.57
C ALA A 212 -39.35 -24.97 40.48
N ALA A 213 -39.49 -24.01 41.39
CA ALA A 213 -40.69 -23.85 42.23
C ALA A 213 -41.93 -23.35 41.45
N GLY A 214 -41.79 -22.98 40.16
CA GLY A 214 -42.91 -22.57 39.30
C GLY A 214 -43.49 -23.73 38.48
N SER A 215 -44.78 -24.05 38.69
CA SER A 215 -45.49 -25.24 38.17
C SER A 215 -45.71 -25.35 36.65
N LYS A 216 -45.06 -24.55 35.79
CA LYS A 216 -45.35 -24.47 34.33
C LYS A 216 -44.25 -24.94 33.37
N GLN A 217 -43.24 -25.70 33.82
CA GLN A 217 -42.05 -26.01 33.00
C GLN A 217 -41.74 -27.51 32.78
N ARG A 218 -42.75 -28.39 32.86
CA ARG A 218 -42.56 -29.81 32.48
C ARG A 218 -42.44 -30.04 30.96
N HIS A 219 -43.05 -29.19 30.13
CA HIS A 219 -42.94 -29.29 28.66
C HIS A 219 -41.54 -28.96 28.10
N THR A 220 -40.68 -28.32 28.88
CA THR A 220 -39.33 -27.94 28.43
C THR A 220 -38.34 -29.11 28.49
N LEU A 221 -38.57 -30.11 29.36
CA LEU A 221 -37.71 -31.30 29.44
C LEU A 221 -37.93 -32.26 28.26
N ASP A 222 -39.15 -32.32 27.74
CA ASP A 222 -39.54 -33.17 26.60
C ASP A 222 -38.94 -32.67 25.26
N LEU A 223 -38.75 -31.35 25.13
CA LEU A 223 -38.11 -30.73 23.96
C LEU A 223 -36.59 -30.96 23.92
N ILE A 224 -35.97 -31.09 25.10
CA ILE A 224 -34.53 -31.34 25.26
C ILE A 224 -34.18 -32.80 24.91
N GLU A 225 -35.08 -33.76 25.18
CA GLU A 225 -34.88 -35.15 24.75
C GLU A 225 -34.98 -35.32 23.23
N LYS A 226 -35.90 -34.63 22.56
CA LYS A 226 -36.01 -34.67 21.09
C LYS A 226 -34.79 -34.08 20.38
N LEU A 227 -34.20 -33.01 20.91
CA LEU A 227 -32.97 -32.42 20.37
C LEU A 227 -31.71 -33.28 20.61
N LYS A 228 -31.77 -34.25 21.53
CA LYS A 228 -30.68 -35.19 21.85
C LYS A 228 -30.59 -36.34 20.84
N ALA A 229 -31.66 -36.64 20.12
CA ALA A 229 -31.72 -37.74 19.15
C ALA A 229 -31.07 -37.37 17.80
N ASP A 230 -31.19 -36.12 17.35
CA ASP A 230 -30.71 -35.68 16.03
C ASP A 230 -29.21 -35.30 15.97
N GLY A 231 -28.52 -35.25 17.12
CA GLY A 231 -27.12 -34.80 17.22
C GLY A 231 -26.05 -35.89 17.15
N ARG A 232 -26.41 -37.15 16.86
CA ARG A 232 -25.43 -38.26 16.76
C ARG A 232 -24.88 -38.40 15.34
N SER A 233 -23.96 -37.52 14.95
CA SER A 233 -23.07 -37.76 13.79
C SER A 233 -21.70 -37.13 14.04
N ASP A 234 -20.71 -38.01 14.21
CA ASP A 234 -19.25 -37.85 14.07
C ASP A 234 -18.56 -36.61 14.63
N LEU A 235 -18.27 -36.66 15.94
CA LEU A 235 -16.94 -36.55 16.57
C LEU A 235 -17.17 -36.49 18.09
N GLY A 236 -16.31 -37.16 18.86
CA GLY A 236 -16.50 -37.52 20.28
C GLY A 236 -17.13 -36.46 21.20
N LYS A 237 -17.90 -36.96 22.16
CA LYS A 237 -18.63 -36.23 23.23
C LYS A 237 -17.96 -34.90 23.65
N PRO A 238 -18.63 -33.74 23.58
CA PRO A 238 -18.16 -32.55 24.27
C PRO A 238 -18.61 -32.57 25.74
N PRO A 239 -17.76 -32.18 26.71
CA PRO A 239 -18.21 -31.82 28.04
C PRO A 239 -18.86 -30.42 28.03
N ASN A 240 -19.66 -30.16 29.06
CA ASN A 240 -20.48 -28.96 29.28
C ASN A 240 -19.79 -27.63 28.94
N GLY A 241 -20.47 -26.72 28.24
CA GLY A 241 -19.89 -25.46 27.70
C GLY A 241 -19.23 -24.52 28.72
N ILE A 242 -19.60 -24.61 30.01
CA ILE A 242 -18.96 -23.83 31.09
C ILE A 242 -17.52 -24.31 31.36
N HIS A 243 -17.27 -25.62 31.26
CA HIS A 243 -15.93 -26.19 31.47
C HIS A 243 -14.95 -25.71 30.39
N ASN A 244 -15.41 -25.62 29.13
CA ASN A 244 -14.59 -25.12 28.02
C ASN A 244 -14.17 -23.66 28.22
N ILE A 245 -15.06 -22.81 28.73
CA ILE A 245 -14.73 -21.40 29.02
C ILE A 245 -13.68 -21.31 30.13
N ILE A 246 -13.84 -22.10 31.21
CA ILE A 246 -12.86 -22.15 32.32
C ILE A 246 -11.49 -22.61 31.79
N ARG A 247 -11.45 -23.65 30.96
CA ARG A 247 -10.21 -24.19 30.41
C ARG A 247 -9.53 -23.25 29.42
N VAL A 248 -10.28 -22.48 28.63
CA VAL A 248 -9.73 -21.40 27.79
C VAL A 248 -9.11 -20.31 28.66
N ALA A 249 -9.80 -19.87 29.71
CA ALA A 249 -9.28 -18.84 30.62
C ALA A 249 -8.03 -19.31 31.37
N GLU A 250 -8.02 -20.55 31.87
CA GLU A 250 -6.85 -21.19 32.46
C GLU A 250 -5.70 -21.33 31.46
N GLY A 251 -5.99 -21.69 30.21
CA GLY A 251 -5.01 -21.80 29.13
C GLY A 251 -4.30 -20.48 28.86
N ILE A 252 -5.04 -19.38 28.76
CA ILE A 252 -4.46 -18.02 28.60
C ILE A 252 -3.65 -17.63 29.84
N LYS A 253 -4.18 -17.91 31.04
CA LYS A 253 -3.53 -17.57 32.32
C LYS A 253 -2.21 -18.30 32.52
N HIS A 254 -2.14 -19.57 32.13
CA HIS A 254 -0.98 -20.46 32.35
C HIS A 254 -0.10 -20.64 31.11
N ASP A 255 -0.29 -19.84 30.05
CA ASP A 255 0.43 -19.94 28.78
C ASP A 255 0.33 -21.31 28.09
N LYS A 256 -0.76 -22.04 28.36
CA LYS A 256 -1.11 -23.30 27.68
C LYS A 256 -2.01 -22.99 26.49
N TRP A 257 -1.40 -22.44 25.45
CA TRP A 257 -2.12 -22.04 24.24
C TRP A 257 -2.79 -23.23 23.53
N ASP A 258 -2.28 -24.45 23.70
CA ASP A 258 -2.95 -25.66 23.20
C ASP A 258 -4.31 -25.89 23.87
N ASP A 259 -4.45 -25.58 25.17
CA ASP A 259 -5.74 -25.64 25.87
C ASP A 259 -6.72 -24.59 25.31
N VAL A 260 -6.22 -23.39 24.97
CA VAL A 260 -7.05 -22.35 24.32
C VAL A 260 -7.60 -22.83 22.98
N LEU A 261 -6.80 -23.57 22.20
CA LEU A 261 -7.25 -24.12 20.92
C LEU A 261 -8.21 -25.30 21.12
N ILE A 262 -7.86 -26.25 21.98
CA ILE A 262 -8.63 -27.49 22.20
C ILE A 262 -10.02 -27.18 22.78
N TYR A 263 -10.10 -26.28 23.75
CA TYR A 263 -11.36 -25.98 24.45
C TYR A 263 -12.11 -24.79 23.86
N GLY A 264 -11.43 -23.84 23.20
CA GLY A 264 -12.04 -22.65 22.60
C GLY A 264 -12.29 -22.75 21.10
N GLY A 265 -11.59 -23.63 20.40
CA GLY A 265 -11.57 -23.67 18.95
C GLY A 265 -10.75 -22.55 18.31
N ALA A 266 -10.53 -22.65 16.99
CA ALA A 266 -9.63 -21.76 16.26
C ALA A 266 -10.05 -20.28 16.29
N GLU A 267 -11.35 -19.98 16.30
CA GLU A 267 -11.84 -18.59 16.30
C GLU A 267 -11.62 -17.90 17.66
N VAL A 268 -11.87 -18.60 18.77
CA VAL A 268 -11.55 -18.09 20.11
C VAL A 268 -10.04 -17.93 20.26
N TYR A 269 -9.26 -18.88 19.74
CA TYR A 269 -7.79 -18.78 19.72
C TYR A 269 -7.31 -17.54 18.96
N LYS A 270 -7.82 -17.27 17.75
CA LYS A 270 -7.44 -16.09 16.94
C LYS A 270 -7.71 -14.78 17.70
N VAL A 271 -8.90 -14.66 18.29
CA VAL A 271 -9.29 -13.46 19.06
C VAL A 271 -8.37 -13.28 20.26
N ALA A 272 -8.15 -14.34 21.05
CA ALA A 272 -7.26 -14.30 22.22
C ALA A 272 -5.81 -13.95 21.83
N ALA A 273 -5.28 -14.57 20.77
CA ALA A 273 -3.93 -14.30 20.27
C ALA A 273 -3.77 -12.86 19.78
N LYS A 274 -4.76 -12.32 19.04
CA LYS A 274 -4.75 -10.91 18.59
C LYS A 274 -4.73 -9.94 19.77
N ILE A 275 -5.56 -10.19 20.77
CA ILE A 275 -5.62 -9.36 21.99
C ILE A 275 -4.26 -9.39 22.70
N VAL A 276 -3.70 -10.57 22.95
CA VAL A 276 -2.40 -10.67 23.63
C VAL A 276 -1.28 -10.03 22.82
N LEU A 277 -1.20 -10.26 21.51
CA LEU A 277 -0.19 -9.64 20.65
C LEU A 277 -0.35 -8.11 20.58
N SER A 278 -1.57 -7.59 20.63
CA SER A 278 -1.84 -6.15 20.60
C SER A 278 -1.29 -5.41 21.83
N ILE A 279 -1.11 -6.11 22.96
CA ILE A 279 -0.53 -5.56 24.20
C ILE A 279 0.99 -5.35 24.05
N PHE A 280 1.67 -6.26 23.36
CA PHE A 280 3.13 -6.24 23.21
C PHE A 280 3.62 -5.47 21.98
N LEU A 281 2.72 -5.17 21.04
CA LEU A 281 3.07 -4.57 19.76
C LEU A 281 2.61 -3.12 19.71
N THR A 282 3.40 -2.26 19.07
CA THR A 282 3.08 -0.84 18.96
C THR A 282 1.79 -0.64 18.15
N PRO A 283 1.00 0.43 18.41
CA PRO A 283 -0.24 0.69 17.67
C PRO A 283 -0.07 0.73 16.13
N ALA A 284 1.13 1.09 15.65
CA ALA A 284 1.47 1.08 14.23
C ALA A 284 1.46 -0.33 13.60
N LEU A 285 1.67 -1.39 14.39
CA LEU A 285 1.74 -2.77 13.91
C LEU A 285 0.42 -3.53 14.09
N GLN A 286 -0.50 -3.06 14.95
CA GLN A 286 -1.80 -3.69 15.23
C GLN A 286 -2.63 -4.05 13.98
N PRO A 287 -2.74 -3.19 12.95
CA PRO A 287 -3.49 -3.52 11.73
C PRO A 287 -2.87 -4.66 10.90
N LEU A 288 -1.55 -4.87 11.03
CA LEU A 288 -0.81 -5.88 10.27
C LEU A 288 -0.93 -7.27 10.88
N ILE A 289 -1.17 -7.36 12.20
CA ILE A 289 -1.15 -8.62 12.94
C ILE A 289 -2.43 -9.42 12.72
N SER A 290 -3.58 -8.76 12.58
CA SER A 290 -4.87 -9.46 12.49
C SER A 290 -4.92 -10.51 11.36
N PRO A 291 -4.58 -10.15 10.10
CA PRO A 291 -4.58 -11.10 8.99
C PRO A 291 -3.51 -12.19 9.11
N ILE A 292 -2.36 -11.86 9.71
CA ILE A 292 -1.25 -12.79 9.91
C ILE A 292 -1.64 -13.84 10.96
N VAL A 293 -2.21 -13.42 12.09
CA VAL A 293 -2.69 -14.33 13.14
C VAL A 293 -3.77 -15.24 12.58
N ASP A 294 -4.72 -14.71 11.81
CA ASP A 294 -5.78 -15.54 11.21
C ASP A 294 -5.23 -16.64 10.31
N THR A 295 -4.25 -16.29 9.46
CA THR A 295 -3.61 -17.22 8.51
C THR A 295 -2.71 -18.22 9.22
N VAL A 296 -1.92 -17.77 10.21
CA VAL A 296 -0.97 -18.63 10.92
C VAL A 296 -1.71 -19.59 11.86
N VAL A 297 -2.77 -19.16 12.55
CA VAL A 297 -3.58 -20.04 13.41
C VAL A 297 -4.23 -21.16 12.60
N GLN A 298 -4.68 -20.88 11.38
CA GLN A 298 -5.28 -21.90 10.51
C GLN A 298 -4.28 -22.96 10.02
N ASN A 299 -2.98 -22.64 9.98
CA ASN A 299 -1.98 -23.53 9.39
C ASN A 299 -0.97 -24.11 10.40
N ARG A 300 -0.62 -23.37 11.46
CA ARG A 300 0.45 -23.68 12.42
C ARG A 300 0.25 -22.92 13.75
N VAL A 301 -0.68 -23.38 14.60
CA VAL A 301 -0.98 -22.79 15.91
C VAL A 301 0.25 -22.64 16.82
N GLN A 302 1.18 -23.59 16.77
CA GLN A 302 2.41 -23.59 17.57
C GLN A 302 3.29 -22.34 17.35
N LEU A 303 3.29 -21.75 16.14
CA LEU A 303 4.09 -20.56 15.85
C LEU A 303 3.59 -19.32 16.60
N VAL A 304 2.26 -19.17 16.70
CA VAL A 304 1.64 -18.07 17.45
C VAL A 304 1.92 -18.24 18.93
N ALA A 305 1.81 -19.46 19.46
CA ALA A 305 2.18 -19.78 20.84
C ALA A 305 3.66 -19.46 21.13
N ASN A 306 4.58 -19.86 20.24
CA ASN A 306 6.01 -19.58 20.39
C ASN A 306 6.33 -18.08 20.29
N LEU A 307 5.64 -17.35 19.42
CA LEU A 307 5.77 -15.89 19.31
C LEU A 307 5.29 -15.19 20.59
N ILE A 308 4.12 -15.56 21.10
CA ILE A 308 3.57 -15.01 22.35
C ILE A 308 4.50 -15.32 23.53
N LYS A 309 5.01 -16.55 23.62
CA LYS A 309 5.97 -16.97 24.64
C LYS A 309 7.26 -16.15 24.55
N GLY A 310 7.82 -15.98 23.35
CA GLY A 310 9.02 -15.18 23.12
C GLY A 310 8.83 -13.71 23.52
N LEU A 311 7.67 -13.12 23.17
CA LEU A 311 7.34 -11.73 23.54
C LEU A 311 7.20 -11.55 25.05
N LYS A 312 6.52 -12.47 25.75
CA LYS A 312 6.39 -12.46 27.21
C LYS A 312 7.74 -12.58 27.91
N GLN A 313 8.60 -13.47 27.43
CA GLN A 313 9.92 -13.73 28.02
C GLN A 313 11.00 -12.75 27.55
N ARG A 314 10.68 -11.84 26.61
CA ARG A 314 11.64 -10.97 25.91
C ARG A 314 12.80 -11.75 25.26
N ASP A 315 12.55 -13.00 24.88
CA ASP A 315 13.53 -13.86 24.23
C ASP A 315 13.58 -13.53 22.73
N GLN A 316 14.59 -12.73 22.34
CA GLN A 316 14.78 -12.30 20.95
C GLN A 316 15.03 -13.46 19.99
N ARG A 317 15.55 -14.59 20.47
CA ARG A 317 15.79 -15.78 19.64
C ARG A 317 14.49 -16.48 19.32
N LEU A 318 13.61 -16.67 20.32
CA LEU A 318 12.28 -17.25 20.11
C LEU A 318 11.39 -16.34 19.25
N ILE A 319 11.44 -15.02 19.48
CA ILE A 319 10.73 -14.05 18.63
C ILE A 319 11.25 -14.11 17.20
N GLY A 320 12.57 -14.05 17.00
CA GLY A 320 13.19 -14.08 15.68
C GLY A 320 12.91 -15.37 14.91
N GLN A 321 12.98 -16.52 15.60
CA GLN A 321 12.65 -17.83 15.02
C GLN A 321 11.17 -17.91 14.66
N ALA A 322 10.25 -17.55 15.56
CA ALA A 322 8.82 -17.59 15.30
C ALA A 322 8.39 -16.62 14.18
N VAL A 323 8.97 -15.41 14.12
CA VAL A 323 8.72 -14.45 13.04
C VAL A 323 9.29 -14.93 11.71
N THR A 324 10.50 -15.48 11.69
CA THR A 324 11.14 -16.00 10.47
C THR A 324 10.41 -17.24 9.97
N GLU A 325 10.05 -18.17 10.86
CA GLU A 325 9.28 -19.36 10.52
C GLU A 325 7.86 -18.98 10.10
N ALA A 326 7.19 -18.03 10.75
CA ALA A 326 5.91 -17.50 10.28
C ALA A 326 6.04 -16.84 8.91
N TYR A 327 7.11 -16.08 8.64
CA TYR A 327 7.39 -15.48 7.34
C TYR A 327 7.62 -16.53 6.24
N LEU A 328 8.30 -17.63 6.58
CA LEU A 328 8.56 -18.75 5.68
C LEU A 328 7.33 -19.67 5.48
N LEU A 329 6.53 -19.89 6.53
CA LEU A 329 5.38 -20.80 6.54
C LEU A 329 4.10 -20.16 6.03
N ALA A 330 3.86 -18.89 6.33
CA ALA A 330 2.68 -18.18 5.84
C ALA A 330 2.79 -17.76 4.35
N GLN A 331 3.86 -18.16 3.63
CA GLN A 331 4.11 -17.81 2.23
C GLN A 331 3.83 -16.32 1.95
N VAL A 332 4.16 -15.44 2.91
CA VAL A 332 3.72 -14.04 2.92
C VAL A 332 4.49 -13.29 1.83
N GLU A 333 3.96 -13.39 0.61
CA GLU A 333 3.63 -12.22 -0.20
C GLU A 333 3.32 -11.10 0.79
N ILE A 334 4.18 -10.06 0.82
CA ILE A 334 3.83 -8.78 1.47
C ILE A 334 2.36 -8.55 1.12
N PRO A 335 1.45 -8.35 2.11
CA PRO A 335 0.04 -8.29 1.80
C PRO A 335 -0.10 -7.31 0.65
N CYS A 336 -0.67 -7.77 -0.46
CA CYS A 336 -0.57 -7.04 -1.72
C CYS A 336 -1.17 -5.63 -1.59
N SER A 337 -2.01 -5.42 -0.58
CA SER A 337 -2.51 -4.12 -0.10
C SER A 337 -1.45 -3.13 0.42
N VAL A 338 -0.27 -3.60 0.84
CA VAL A 338 0.84 -2.81 1.42
C VAL A 338 1.94 -2.52 0.39
N VAL A 339 1.90 -3.21 -0.75
CA VAL A 339 2.82 -2.97 -1.86
C VAL A 339 2.25 -1.85 -2.75
N PRO A 340 2.94 -0.70 -2.91
CA PRO A 340 2.41 0.40 -3.70
C PRO A 340 2.36 0.07 -5.21
N GLY A 341 1.24 0.45 -5.83
CA GLY A 341 1.09 0.55 -7.29
C GLY A 341 1.54 -0.69 -8.08
N ASP A 342 2.41 -0.48 -9.07
CA ASP A 342 2.85 -1.47 -10.06
C ASP A 342 3.54 -2.71 -9.47
N LEU A 343 4.14 -2.60 -8.26
CA LEU A 343 4.78 -3.75 -7.61
C LEU A 343 3.73 -4.75 -7.08
N ARG A 344 2.53 -4.26 -6.72
CA ARG A 344 1.39 -5.11 -6.35
C ARG A 344 1.00 -6.00 -7.51
N GLU A 345 0.95 -5.44 -8.71
CA GLU A 345 0.55 -6.18 -9.92
C GLU A 345 1.66 -7.15 -10.36
N ALA A 346 2.93 -6.76 -10.26
CA ALA A 346 4.04 -7.63 -10.65
C ALA A 346 4.25 -8.83 -9.70
N VAL A 347 4.11 -8.61 -8.38
CA VAL A 347 4.35 -9.64 -7.36
C VAL A 347 3.10 -10.46 -7.06
N CYS A 348 1.93 -9.81 -7.04
CA CYS A 348 0.66 -10.46 -6.65
C CYS A 348 -0.39 -10.55 -7.78
N GLY A 349 -0.18 -9.85 -8.88
CA GLY A 349 -1.07 -9.91 -10.03
C GLY A 349 -0.91 -11.22 -10.81
N THR A 350 -1.52 -11.24 -11.99
CA THR A 350 -1.60 -12.43 -12.85
C THR A 350 -0.21 -13.03 -13.15
N ILE A 351 0.83 -12.20 -13.25
CA ILE A 351 2.21 -12.64 -13.50
C ILE A 351 2.82 -13.37 -12.32
N GLY A 352 2.71 -12.83 -11.10
CA GLY A 352 3.23 -13.48 -9.90
C GLY A 352 2.66 -14.89 -9.76
N LYS A 353 1.35 -15.05 -10.05
CA LYS A 353 0.67 -16.34 -10.06
C LYS A 353 1.14 -17.26 -11.18
N ILE A 354 1.32 -16.76 -12.41
CA ILE A 354 1.86 -17.54 -13.54
C ILE A 354 3.28 -18.03 -13.23
N ILE A 355 4.16 -17.15 -12.75
CA ILE A 355 5.55 -17.50 -12.42
C ILE A 355 5.60 -18.52 -11.29
N LYS A 356 4.79 -18.35 -10.24
CA LYS A 356 4.70 -19.28 -9.10
C LYS A 356 4.20 -20.67 -9.50
N HIS A 357 3.22 -20.75 -10.41
CA HIS A 357 2.64 -22.03 -10.83
C HIS A 357 3.43 -22.74 -11.92
N VAL A 358 3.97 -22.02 -12.91
CA VAL A 358 4.95 -22.61 -13.85
C VAL A 358 6.27 -22.94 -13.12
N GLY A 359 6.49 -22.29 -11.96
CA GLY A 359 7.46 -22.58 -10.92
C GLY A 359 7.49 -24.02 -10.43
N LYS A 360 6.34 -24.49 -9.97
CA LYS A 360 6.11 -25.78 -9.29
C LYS A 360 5.61 -26.81 -10.29
N VAL A 361 6.52 -27.62 -10.83
CA VAL A 361 6.16 -28.69 -11.78
C VAL A 361 5.44 -29.81 -11.03
N GLY A 362 4.14 -29.98 -11.36
CA GLY A 362 3.23 -31.06 -10.97
C GLY A 362 1.85 -30.75 -11.60
N GLY A 363 1.22 -31.73 -12.25
CA GLY A 363 0.15 -31.56 -13.26
C GLY A 363 -0.94 -30.51 -12.96
N ASP A 364 -1.36 -30.35 -11.70
CA ASP A 364 -2.44 -29.44 -11.32
C ASP A 364 -2.08 -27.94 -11.44
N ALA A 365 -0.79 -27.60 -11.38
CA ALA A 365 -0.32 -26.22 -11.53
C ALA A 365 -0.40 -25.72 -12.99
N ALA A 366 -0.40 -26.64 -13.96
CA ALA A 366 -0.51 -26.31 -15.38
C ALA A 366 -1.91 -25.75 -15.71
N ASP A 367 -2.98 -26.33 -15.16
CA ASP A 367 -4.36 -25.91 -15.43
C ASP A 367 -4.69 -24.53 -14.87
N LEU A 368 -4.12 -24.17 -13.72
CA LEU A 368 -4.31 -22.83 -13.16
C LEU A 368 -3.50 -21.78 -13.96
N ALA A 369 -2.27 -22.10 -14.36
CA ALA A 369 -1.50 -21.24 -15.25
C ALA A 369 -2.22 -21.05 -16.60
N VAL A 370 -2.73 -22.13 -17.19
CA VAL A 370 -3.51 -22.12 -18.44
C VAL A 370 -4.77 -21.24 -18.30
N ARG A 371 -5.52 -21.36 -17.20
CA ARG A 371 -6.69 -20.50 -16.94
C ARG A 371 -6.32 -19.02 -16.79
N LEU A 372 -5.22 -18.72 -16.10
CA LEU A 372 -4.72 -17.36 -15.92
C LEU A 372 -4.19 -16.75 -17.23
N ILE A 373 -3.74 -17.58 -18.18
CA ILE A 373 -3.29 -17.20 -19.52
C ILE A 373 -4.48 -17.03 -20.48
N LYS A 374 -5.51 -17.87 -20.36
CA LYS A 374 -6.66 -17.92 -21.28
C LYS A 374 -7.43 -16.59 -21.31
N ARG A 375 -7.70 -15.97 -20.16
CA ARG A 375 -8.40 -14.68 -20.07
C ARG A 375 -7.68 -13.52 -20.78
N PRO A 376 -6.40 -13.22 -20.49
CA PRO A 376 -5.69 -12.12 -21.14
C PRO A 376 -5.38 -12.37 -22.62
N LEU A 377 -5.35 -13.62 -23.07
CA LEU A 377 -5.18 -13.93 -24.48
C LEU A 377 -6.38 -13.52 -25.34
N ALA A 378 -7.60 -13.53 -24.76
CA ALA A 378 -8.85 -13.23 -25.46
C ALA A 378 -9.02 -13.98 -26.80
N ILE A 379 -8.34 -15.11 -26.99
CA ILE A 379 -8.47 -15.95 -28.18
C ILE A 379 -9.82 -16.67 -28.07
N PRO A 380 -10.76 -16.47 -29.00
CA PRO A 380 -12.05 -17.16 -28.98
C PRO A 380 -11.82 -18.67 -29.02
N ASP A 381 -12.52 -19.41 -28.16
CA ASP A 381 -12.44 -20.89 -28.15
C ASP A 381 -12.88 -21.48 -29.50
N THR A 382 -13.80 -20.79 -30.21
CA THR A 382 -14.24 -21.12 -31.57
C THR A 382 -13.10 -21.13 -32.58
N LEU A 383 -12.11 -20.25 -32.41
CA LEU A 383 -10.95 -20.15 -33.29
C LEU A 383 -10.06 -21.40 -33.17
N TRP A 384 -10.08 -22.06 -32.00
CA TRP A 384 -9.35 -23.30 -31.74
C TRP A 384 -10.12 -24.55 -32.17
N THR A 385 -11.45 -24.58 -31.98
CA THR A 385 -12.28 -25.73 -32.37
C THR A 385 -12.54 -25.78 -33.88
N GLU A 386 -12.68 -24.63 -34.55
CA GLU A 386 -12.81 -24.57 -36.02
C GLU A 386 -11.53 -24.98 -36.76
N THR A 387 -10.36 -24.78 -36.13
CA THR A 387 -9.04 -25.17 -36.67
C THR A 387 -8.66 -26.62 -36.35
N GLN A 388 -9.57 -27.47 -35.89
CA GLN A 388 -9.33 -28.92 -35.81
C GLN A 388 -10.33 -29.72 -36.64
N GLY A 389 -10.74 -29.16 -37.78
CA GLY A 389 -11.72 -29.73 -38.67
C GLY A 389 -11.21 -30.95 -39.43
N ALA A 390 -12.14 -31.76 -39.97
CA ALA A 390 -11.84 -32.93 -40.81
C ALA A 390 -10.89 -32.59 -41.98
N ARG A 391 -10.94 -31.36 -42.47
CA ARG A 391 -10.11 -30.82 -43.56
C ARG A 391 -8.61 -30.89 -43.27
N GLU A 392 -8.19 -30.63 -42.02
CA GLU A 392 -6.78 -30.68 -41.65
C GLU A 392 -6.25 -32.12 -41.53
N ARG A 393 -7.12 -33.05 -41.13
CA ARG A 393 -6.78 -34.47 -41.06
C ARG A 393 -6.53 -35.08 -42.42
N ILE A 394 -7.31 -34.68 -43.43
CA ILE A 394 -7.20 -35.19 -44.80
C ILE A 394 -5.93 -34.66 -45.47
N ALA A 395 -5.52 -33.43 -45.16
CA ALA A 395 -4.37 -32.79 -45.80
C ALA A 395 -3.03 -32.96 -45.03
N GLY A 396 -2.93 -33.98 -44.18
CA GLY A 396 -1.66 -34.42 -43.60
C GLY A 396 -1.06 -33.52 -42.51
N LYS A 397 -1.83 -32.59 -41.92
CA LYS A 397 -1.33 -31.74 -40.82
C LYS A 397 -1.07 -32.55 -39.56
N LYS A 398 -0.14 -32.06 -38.74
CA LYS A 398 0.29 -32.75 -37.52
C LYS A 398 -0.85 -32.82 -36.51
N ARG A 399 -1.15 -34.03 -36.00
CA ARG A 399 -2.11 -34.23 -34.91
C ARG A 399 -1.50 -33.87 -33.55
N GLY A 400 -2.35 -33.51 -32.59
CA GLY A 400 -1.93 -33.29 -31.19
C GLY A 400 -1.26 -31.95 -30.93
N CYS A 401 -1.58 -30.92 -31.71
CA CYS A 401 -1.04 -29.60 -31.47
C CYS A 401 -1.53 -29.00 -30.15
N MET A 402 -0.59 -28.50 -29.36
CA MET A 402 -0.86 -27.79 -28.11
C MET A 402 -1.78 -26.57 -28.30
N PRO A 403 -2.84 -26.45 -27.47
CA PRO A 403 -3.64 -25.23 -27.34
C PRO A 403 -2.78 -23.98 -27.12
N ALA A 404 -3.23 -22.82 -27.59
CA ALA A 404 -2.50 -21.55 -27.44
C ALA A 404 -2.04 -21.26 -26.00
N PRO A 405 -2.85 -21.47 -24.95
CA PRO A 405 -2.38 -21.33 -23.57
C PRO A 405 -1.23 -22.28 -23.20
N ASN A 406 -1.28 -23.53 -23.67
CA ASN A 406 -0.26 -24.55 -23.40
C ASN A 406 1.03 -24.22 -24.16
N TYR A 407 0.91 -23.80 -25.42
CA TYR A 407 2.06 -23.33 -26.20
C TYR A 407 2.70 -22.10 -25.53
N TYR A 408 1.90 -21.13 -25.10
CA TYR A 408 2.39 -19.96 -24.38
C TYR A 408 3.14 -20.34 -23.10
N ALA A 409 2.56 -21.21 -22.28
CA ALA A 409 3.20 -21.71 -21.07
C ALA A 409 4.52 -22.44 -21.35
N GLY A 410 4.57 -23.28 -22.39
CA GLY A 410 5.75 -24.06 -22.76
C GLY A 410 6.86 -23.27 -23.45
N HIS A 411 6.53 -22.25 -24.23
CA HIS A 411 7.47 -21.57 -25.13
C HIS A 411 7.75 -20.10 -24.76
N TYR A 412 6.75 -19.35 -24.31
CA TYR A 412 6.92 -17.94 -23.94
C TYR A 412 7.28 -17.78 -22.47
N VAL A 413 6.60 -18.47 -21.54
CA VAL A 413 6.89 -18.32 -20.09
C VAL A 413 8.30 -18.75 -19.75
N ARG A 414 8.82 -19.81 -20.38
CA ARG A 414 10.22 -20.23 -20.22
C ARG A 414 11.22 -19.16 -20.66
N CYS A 415 10.81 -18.14 -21.39
CA CYS A 415 11.63 -17.06 -21.90
C CYS A 415 11.52 -15.77 -21.09
N TYR A 416 10.78 -15.74 -19.99
CA TYR A 416 10.63 -14.55 -19.16
C TYR A 416 11.96 -14.04 -18.63
N HIS A 417 12.89 -14.93 -18.24
CA HIS A 417 14.17 -14.49 -17.70
C HIS A 417 15.04 -13.82 -18.77
N ARG A 418 15.08 -14.38 -19.99
CA ARG A 418 15.74 -13.77 -21.16
C ARG A 418 15.11 -12.43 -21.51
N GLY A 419 13.79 -12.36 -21.59
CA GLY A 419 13.07 -11.12 -21.88
C GLY A 419 13.36 -10.04 -20.84
N ALA A 420 13.26 -10.36 -19.54
CA ALA A 420 13.55 -9.43 -18.46
C ALA A 420 15.03 -8.98 -18.46
N TYR A 421 15.95 -9.90 -18.72
CA TYR A 421 17.37 -9.60 -18.88
C TYR A 421 17.59 -8.57 -19.99
N LEU A 422 17.05 -8.81 -21.19
CA LEU A 422 17.17 -7.89 -22.32
C LEU A 422 16.54 -6.54 -22.00
N GLN A 423 15.35 -6.51 -21.39
CA GLN A 423 14.67 -5.29 -20.99
C GLN A 423 15.46 -4.47 -19.95
N LEU A 424 16.21 -5.13 -19.07
CA LEU A 424 17.05 -4.48 -18.07
C LEU A 424 18.41 -4.09 -18.60
N ALA A 425 19.02 -4.87 -19.48
CA ALA A 425 20.34 -4.60 -20.07
C ALA A 425 20.27 -3.47 -21.10
N GLY A 426 19.25 -3.48 -21.96
CA GLY A 426 18.99 -2.49 -23.00
C GLY A 426 17.94 -3.01 -23.99
N SER A 427 16.91 -2.23 -24.28
CA SER A 427 15.71 -2.68 -24.99
C SER A 427 15.91 -2.97 -26.48
N SER A 428 17.06 -2.60 -27.08
CA SER A 428 17.33 -2.77 -28.51
C SER A 428 17.21 -4.22 -28.99
N HIS A 429 17.60 -5.18 -28.15
CA HIS A 429 17.55 -6.61 -28.49
C HIS A 429 16.24 -7.30 -28.10
N LEU A 430 15.36 -6.64 -27.34
CA LEU A 430 14.10 -7.25 -26.89
C LEU A 430 13.11 -7.45 -28.04
N THR A 431 13.01 -6.48 -28.95
CA THR A 431 12.09 -6.55 -30.10
C THR A 431 12.46 -7.71 -31.04
N PRO A 432 13.71 -7.83 -31.55
CA PRO A 432 14.11 -8.97 -32.37
C PRO A 432 13.87 -10.33 -31.68
N PHE A 433 14.18 -10.43 -30.39
CA PHE A 433 13.94 -11.65 -29.63
C PHE A 433 12.45 -12.02 -29.54
N ARG A 434 11.60 -11.04 -29.25
CA ARG A 434 10.14 -11.22 -29.21
C ARG A 434 9.59 -11.64 -30.57
N ASP A 435 10.10 -11.05 -31.65
CA ASP A 435 9.67 -11.38 -33.01
C ASP A 435 10.15 -12.78 -33.42
N ALA A 436 11.32 -13.23 -32.97
CA ALA A 436 11.76 -14.62 -33.11
C ALA A 436 10.84 -15.62 -32.38
N LEU A 437 10.40 -15.30 -31.15
CA LEU A 437 9.41 -16.12 -30.44
C LEU A 437 8.07 -16.18 -31.21
N ASN A 438 7.64 -15.05 -31.77
CA ASN A 438 6.44 -15.00 -32.60
C ASN A 438 6.57 -15.81 -33.89
N GLY A 439 7.73 -15.75 -34.55
CA GLY A 439 8.06 -16.57 -35.72
C GLY A 439 8.03 -18.07 -35.40
N ASN A 440 8.54 -18.47 -34.22
CA ASN A 440 8.43 -19.84 -33.74
C ASN A 440 6.98 -20.28 -33.52
N CYS A 441 6.15 -19.42 -32.92
CA CYS A 441 4.71 -19.66 -32.76
C CYS A 441 4.03 -19.92 -34.12
N ARG A 442 4.31 -19.07 -35.11
CA ARG A 442 3.76 -19.21 -36.46
C ARG A 442 4.19 -20.50 -37.12
N ARG A 443 5.49 -20.82 -37.11
CA ARG A 443 6.01 -22.08 -37.67
C ARG A 443 5.42 -23.31 -36.99
N TYR A 444 5.20 -23.26 -35.68
CA TYR A 444 4.56 -24.34 -34.96
C TYR A 444 3.12 -24.55 -35.40
N TYR A 445 2.32 -23.48 -35.45
CA TYR A 445 0.90 -23.59 -35.83
C TYR A 445 0.68 -23.80 -37.32
N ASP A 446 1.62 -23.41 -38.17
CA ASP A 446 1.59 -23.72 -39.59
C ASP A 446 1.70 -25.23 -39.88
N GLN A 447 2.40 -25.99 -39.02
CA GLN A 447 2.41 -27.45 -39.11
C GLN A 447 1.06 -28.10 -38.72
N CYS A 448 0.22 -27.35 -38.00
CA CYS A 448 -1.03 -27.82 -37.41
C CYS A 448 -2.25 -27.41 -38.23
N PHE A 449 -2.24 -26.22 -38.81
CA PHE A 449 -3.41 -25.58 -39.41
C PHE A 449 -3.08 -25.02 -40.79
N PHE A 450 -4.09 -24.85 -41.65
CA PHE A 450 -3.95 -24.20 -42.96
C PHE A 450 -4.21 -22.68 -42.92
N SER A 451 -4.52 -22.14 -41.74
CA SER A 451 -5.10 -20.81 -41.63
C SER A 451 -4.05 -19.69 -41.65
N ASN A 452 -4.25 -18.70 -42.51
CA ASN A 452 -3.62 -17.38 -42.44
C ASN A 452 -3.94 -16.60 -41.14
N ARG A 453 -4.80 -17.12 -40.25
CA ARG A 453 -5.16 -16.49 -38.96
C ARG A 453 -4.11 -16.66 -37.86
N PHE A 454 -2.87 -17.07 -38.18
CA PHE A 454 -1.79 -17.12 -37.19
C PHE A 454 -1.53 -15.77 -36.51
N ASP A 455 -1.83 -14.67 -37.19
CA ASP A 455 -1.81 -13.34 -36.58
C ASP A 455 -2.72 -13.26 -35.34
N GLY A 456 -3.94 -13.80 -35.43
CA GLY A 456 -4.90 -13.82 -34.33
C GLY A 456 -4.53 -14.76 -33.18
N LEU A 457 -3.63 -15.73 -33.41
CA LEU A 457 -3.16 -16.66 -32.37
C LEU A 457 -1.84 -16.21 -31.74
N CYS A 458 -0.87 -15.82 -32.56
CA CYS A 458 0.50 -15.57 -32.12
C CYS A 458 0.74 -14.11 -31.72
N ASN A 459 0.08 -13.12 -32.34
CA ASN A 459 0.29 -11.73 -31.95
C ASN A 459 -0.24 -11.43 -30.53
N PRO A 460 -1.40 -11.93 -30.08
CA PRO A 460 -1.83 -11.76 -28.69
C PRO A 460 -0.85 -12.39 -27.69
N GLN A 461 -0.29 -13.56 -28.02
CA GLN A 461 0.76 -14.20 -27.21
C GLN A 461 2.03 -13.34 -27.13
N ARG A 462 2.47 -12.80 -28.28
CA ARG A 462 3.61 -11.89 -28.36
C ARG A 462 3.41 -10.63 -27.51
N ASP A 463 2.23 -10.04 -27.56
CA ASP A 463 1.91 -8.79 -26.87
C ASP A 463 1.76 -9.00 -25.36
N MET A 464 1.16 -10.12 -24.95
CA MET A 464 1.13 -10.56 -23.55
C MET A 464 2.54 -10.83 -23.02
N PHE A 465 3.41 -11.48 -23.80
CA PHE A 465 4.81 -11.69 -23.41
C PHE A 465 5.53 -10.37 -23.18
N ARG A 466 5.37 -9.39 -24.07
CA ARG A 466 5.92 -8.03 -23.88
C ARG A 466 5.46 -7.43 -22.56
N LYS A 467 4.14 -7.41 -22.33
CA LYS A 467 3.55 -6.84 -21.10
C LYS A 467 4.12 -7.54 -19.86
N HIS A 468 4.22 -8.87 -19.90
CA HIS A 468 4.73 -9.63 -18.77
C HIS A 468 6.21 -9.39 -18.50
N VAL A 469 7.04 -9.36 -19.55
CA VAL A 469 8.46 -9.03 -19.43
C VAL A 469 8.66 -7.63 -18.84
N ASP A 470 7.85 -6.65 -19.27
CA ASP A 470 7.92 -5.29 -18.74
C ASP A 470 7.59 -5.22 -17.25
N GLU A 471 6.52 -5.91 -16.81
CA GLU A 471 6.13 -5.97 -15.40
C GLU A 471 7.19 -6.70 -14.55
N ILE A 472 7.73 -7.82 -15.02
CA ILE A 472 8.82 -8.55 -14.35
C ILE A 472 10.06 -7.66 -14.22
N ALA A 473 10.49 -7.03 -15.30
CA ALA A 473 11.66 -6.15 -15.31
C ALA A 473 11.47 -4.95 -14.36
N ARG A 474 10.27 -4.34 -14.33
CA ARG A 474 9.94 -3.27 -13.36
C ARG A 474 10.02 -3.77 -11.92
N GLY A 475 9.43 -4.94 -11.63
CA GLY A 475 9.45 -5.53 -10.29
C GLY A 475 10.87 -5.82 -9.78
N ILE A 476 11.70 -6.47 -10.62
CA ILE A 476 13.11 -6.76 -10.28
C ILE A 476 13.89 -5.46 -10.06
N ARG A 477 13.73 -4.47 -10.95
CA ARG A 477 14.41 -3.16 -10.83
C ARG A 477 14.05 -2.44 -9.55
N TYR A 478 12.76 -2.42 -9.19
CA TYR A 478 12.29 -1.81 -7.96
C TYR A 478 12.89 -2.52 -6.73
N ALA A 479 12.80 -3.86 -6.68
CA ALA A 479 13.34 -4.63 -5.57
C ALA A 479 14.85 -4.46 -5.41
N ALA A 480 15.60 -4.41 -6.52
CA ALA A 480 17.03 -4.11 -6.52
C ALA A 480 17.33 -2.70 -5.98
N THR A 481 16.52 -1.71 -6.34
CA THR A 481 16.66 -0.33 -5.83
C THR A 481 16.44 -0.27 -4.32
N VAL A 482 15.41 -0.95 -3.81
CA VAL A 482 15.14 -1.04 -2.37
C VAL A 482 16.28 -1.74 -1.63
N TYR A 483 16.80 -2.84 -2.18
CA TYR A 483 17.95 -3.54 -1.61
C TYR A 483 19.20 -2.67 -1.58
N ALA A 484 19.45 -1.90 -2.64
CA ALA A 484 20.60 -1.01 -2.79
C ALA A 484 20.65 0.12 -1.74
N TYR A 485 19.53 0.52 -1.11
CA TYR A 485 19.57 1.46 0.03
C TYR A 485 20.40 0.96 1.21
N SER A 486 20.58 -0.36 1.34
CA SER A 486 21.44 -0.95 2.37
C SER A 486 22.94 -0.91 2.03
N TYR A 487 23.30 -0.54 0.80
CA TYR A 487 24.68 -0.58 0.28
C TYR A 487 25.63 0.30 1.07
N ALA A 488 25.27 1.56 1.37
CA ALA A 488 26.12 2.45 2.15
C ALA A 488 26.44 1.91 3.56
N ARG A 489 25.44 1.30 4.21
CA ARG A 489 25.63 0.62 5.51
C ARG A 489 26.48 -0.64 5.39
N PHE A 490 26.37 -1.37 4.28
CA PHE A 490 27.23 -2.51 3.99
C PHE A 490 28.69 -2.08 3.82
N MET A 491 28.96 -1.02 3.06
CA MET A 491 30.31 -0.49 2.84
C MET A 491 30.93 0.06 4.13
N LYS A 492 30.16 0.79 4.96
CA LYS A 492 30.63 1.28 6.26
C LYS A 492 31.08 0.16 7.20
N ARG A 493 30.46 -1.03 7.13
CA ARG A 493 30.82 -2.20 7.96
C ARG A 493 32.15 -2.86 7.58
N GLN A 494 32.69 -2.55 6.40
CA GLN A 494 34.00 -3.07 5.97
C GLN A 494 35.18 -2.32 6.62
N GLY A 495 34.92 -1.21 7.32
CA GLY A 495 35.96 -0.44 8.02
C GLY A 495 37.01 0.15 7.09
N LYS A 496 38.27 0.22 7.56
CA LYS A 496 39.39 0.83 6.82
C LYS A 496 39.74 0.09 5.52
N ALA A 497 39.43 -1.21 5.42
CA ALA A 497 39.74 -1.99 4.21
C ALA A 497 39.07 -1.41 2.96
N ILE A 498 37.96 -0.67 3.12
CA ILE A 498 37.26 -0.02 2.00
C ILE A 498 38.01 1.17 1.39
N CYS A 499 39.06 1.67 2.06
CA CYS A 499 39.91 2.72 1.52
C CYS A 499 40.81 2.22 0.37
N ASP A 500 41.07 0.91 0.29
CA ASP A 500 41.69 0.30 -0.89
C ASP A 500 40.63 0.12 -2.00
N GLY A 501 40.87 0.73 -3.16
CA GLY A 501 39.99 0.64 -4.32
C GLY A 501 39.73 -0.80 -4.77
N ARG A 502 40.74 -1.68 -4.75
CA ARG A 502 40.56 -3.08 -5.16
C ARG A 502 39.65 -3.83 -4.20
N HIS A 503 39.84 -3.62 -2.89
CA HIS A 503 38.98 -4.22 -1.88
C HIS A 503 37.55 -3.69 -1.98
N ALA A 504 37.37 -2.38 -2.20
CA ALA A 504 36.04 -1.79 -2.38
C ALA A 504 35.31 -2.35 -3.61
N ASP A 505 36.00 -2.55 -4.73
CA ASP A 505 35.44 -3.18 -5.92
C ASP A 505 35.01 -4.64 -5.65
N GLN A 506 35.82 -5.40 -4.92
CA GLN A 506 35.47 -6.77 -4.50
C GLN A 506 34.23 -6.79 -3.60
N GLN A 507 34.16 -5.91 -2.61
CA GLN A 507 32.99 -5.80 -1.72
C GLN A 507 31.73 -5.35 -2.47
N THR A 508 31.88 -4.49 -3.47
CA THR A 508 30.78 -4.07 -4.35
C THR A 508 30.24 -5.25 -5.16
N LYS A 509 31.12 -6.05 -5.76
CA LYS A 509 30.74 -7.28 -6.47
C LYS A 509 30.06 -8.29 -5.53
N ALA A 510 30.59 -8.45 -4.31
CA ALA A 510 29.99 -9.32 -3.29
C ALA A 510 28.59 -8.84 -2.88
N PHE A 511 28.39 -7.54 -2.72
CA PHE A 511 27.07 -6.96 -2.43
C PHE A 511 26.08 -7.21 -3.56
N ILE A 512 26.48 -6.98 -4.82
CA ILE A 512 25.64 -7.23 -6.00
C ILE A 512 25.25 -8.71 -6.07
N SER A 513 26.19 -9.64 -5.80
CA SER A 513 25.88 -11.08 -5.76
C SER A 513 24.89 -11.45 -4.65
N ARG A 514 25.01 -10.84 -3.45
CA ARG A 514 24.04 -11.03 -2.36
C ARG A 514 22.66 -10.47 -2.71
N CYS A 515 22.61 -9.31 -3.37
CA CYS A 515 21.38 -8.74 -3.90
C CYS A 515 20.73 -9.69 -4.92
N GLU A 516 21.51 -10.19 -5.88
CA GLU A 516 21.04 -11.13 -6.89
C GLU A 516 20.44 -12.40 -6.26
N GLN A 517 21.14 -13.04 -5.34
CA GLN A 517 20.67 -14.25 -4.66
C GLN A 517 19.39 -13.98 -3.85
N ALA A 518 19.33 -12.86 -3.14
CA ALA A 518 18.16 -12.48 -2.35
C ALA A 518 16.94 -12.23 -3.25
N LEU A 519 17.10 -11.48 -4.34
CA LEU A 519 16.01 -11.22 -5.27
C LEU A 519 15.60 -12.47 -6.04
N TYR A 520 16.54 -13.32 -6.45
CA TYR A 520 16.22 -14.58 -7.13
C TYR A 520 15.41 -15.52 -6.24
N LYS A 521 15.75 -15.59 -4.94
CA LYS A 521 14.99 -16.37 -3.96
C LYS A 521 13.55 -15.87 -3.80
N GLN A 522 13.34 -14.56 -3.85
CA GLN A 522 12.02 -13.95 -3.69
C GLN A 522 11.19 -13.97 -4.99
N MET A 523 11.85 -13.78 -6.13
CA MET A 523 11.24 -13.66 -7.45
C MET A 523 11.97 -14.55 -8.46
N PRO A 524 11.82 -15.88 -8.38
CA PRO A 524 12.46 -16.78 -9.34
C PRO A 524 11.86 -16.56 -10.73
N VAL A 525 12.69 -16.26 -11.73
CA VAL A 525 12.24 -16.11 -13.12
C VAL A 525 12.70 -17.30 -13.94
N LYS A 526 11.79 -17.87 -14.73
CA LYS A 526 12.06 -19.06 -15.54
C LYS A 526 12.85 -18.73 -16.81
N GLY A 527 13.79 -19.60 -17.14
CA GLY A 527 14.57 -19.56 -18.37
C GLY A 527 16.03 -19.21 -18.18
N HIS A 528 16.82 -19.53 -19.21
CA HIS A 528 18.21 -19.10 -19.31
C HIS A 528 18.27 -17.62 -19.74
N PRO A 529 18.96 -16.73 -19.00
CA PRO A 529 18.93 -15.28 -19.25
C PRO A 529 19.71 -14.84 -20.49
N ARG A 530 20.66 -15.65 -20.97
CA ARG A 530 21.50 -15.34 -22.16
C ARG A 530 21.23 -16.16 -23.41
N ASN A 531 20.43 -17.22 -23.33
CA ASN A 531 20.24 -18.15 -24.44
C ASN A 531 18.91 -17.85 -25.11
N ASP A 532 18.91 -17.65 -26.43
CA ASP A 532 17.71 -17.32 -27.20
C ASP A 532 16.73 -18.51 -27.32
N SER A 533 17.20 -19.74 -27.07
CA SER A 533 16.31 -20.90 -26.88
C SER A 533 15.60 -20.90 -25.51
N CYS A 534 16.06 -20.07 -24.57
CA CYS A 534 15.62 -19.95 -23.19
C CYS A 534 15.83 -21.21 -22.33
N GLY A 535 16.44 -22.26 -22.88
CA GLY A 535 16.76 -23.50 -22.20
C GLY A 535 18.19 -23.55 -21.66
N GLY A 536 18.46 -24.56 -20.83
CA GLY A 536 19.78 -24.84 -20.29
C GLY A 536 19.96 -24.40 -18.83
N LYS A 537 21.08 -24.84 -18.24
CA LYS A 537 21.55 -24.40 -16.92
C LYS A 537 22.30 -23.08 -17.08
N TYR A 538 22.20 -22.20 -16.10
CA TYR A 538 22.94 -20.94 -16.05
C TYR A 538 23.56 -20.73 -14.68
N SER A 539 24.61 -19.91 -14.61
CA SER A 539 25.19 -19.45 -13.36
C SER A 539 24.57 -18.13 -12.91
N PHE A 540 24.64 -17.88 -11.60
CA PHE A 540 24.49 -16.52 -11.06
C PHE A 540 25.63 -15.64 -11.61
N ALA A 541 25.40 -14.33 -11.72
CA ALA A 541 26.19 -13.28 -12.40
C ALA A 541 25.67 -12.84 -13.78
N GLU A 542 24.77 -13.60 -14.40
CA GLU A 542 24.27 -13.27 -15.75
C GLU A 542 22.75 -13.15 -15.81
N THR A 543 22.12 -13.02 -14.64
CA THR A 543 20.66 -13.01 -14.49
C THR A 543 20.08 -11.61 -14.68
N ALA A 544 18.78 -11.54 -14.93
CA ALA A 544 18.04 -10.28 -14.88
C ALA A 544 18.21 -9.58 -13.52
N HIS A 545 18.22 -10.36 -12.44
CA HIS A 545 18.46 -9.88 -11.08
C HIS A 545 19.84 -9.25 -10.92
N HIS A 546 20.89 -9.88 -11.46
CA HIS A 546 22.24 -9.33 -11.45
C HIS A 546 22.30 -7.96 -12.12
N VAL A 547 21.77 -7.85 -13.34
CA VAL A 547 21.76 -6.59 -14.10
C VAL A 547 21.01 -5.48 -13.33
N ALA A 548 19.86 -5.82 -12.73
CA ALA A 548 19.12 -4.86 -11.91
C ALA A 548 19.88 -4.42 -10.66
N CYS A 549 20.49 -5.35 -9.92
CA CYS A 549 21.29 -5.06 -8.74
C CYS A 549 22.52 -4.21 -9.08
N ALA A 550 23.22 -4.52 -10.17
CA ALA A 550 24.37 -3.74 -10.64
C ALA A 550 23.95 -2.29 -10.97
N LYS A 551 22.90 -2.11 -11.78
CA LYS A 551 22.38 -0.77 -12.11
C LYS A 551 21.86 0.00 -10.89
N ALA A 552 21.25 -0.70 -9.92
CA ALA A 552 20.79 -0.07 -8.68
C ALA A 552 21.95 0.43 -7.82
N VAL A 553 23.03 -0.35 -7.72
CA VAL A 553 24.26 0.04 -6.99
C VAL A 553 24.99 1.17 -7.70
N GLU A 554 25.09 1.14 -9.03
CA GLU A 554 25.69 2.20 -9.84
C GLU A 554 25.02 3.56 -9.60
N ARG A 555 23.69 3.59 -9.51
CA ARG A 555 22.92 4.80 -9.18
C ARG A 555 23.20 5.39 -7.80
N MET A 556 23.74 4.59 -6.87
CA MET A 556 24.13 5.06 -5.54
C MET A 556 25.50 5.76 -5.54
N ASP A 557 26.20 5.80 -6.68
CA ASP A 557 27.57 6.29 -6.82
C ASP A 557 28.54 5.55 -5.87
N PRO A 558 28.98 4.33 -6.26
CA PRO A 558 29.87 3.51 -5.45
C PRO A 558 31.12 4.23 -4.95
N ARG A 559 31.70 5.13 -5.76
CA ARG A 559 32.91 5.90 -5.40
C ARG A 559 32.61 6.91 -4.30
N ARG A 560 31.47 7.60 -4.38
CA ARG A 560 31.03 8.52 -3.33
C ARG A 560 30.71 7.78 -2.03
N VAL A 561 30.01 6.65 -2.12
CA VAL A 561 29.72 5.79 -0.96
C VAL A 561 31.00 5.27 -0.31
N GLN A 562 31.96 4.80 -1.12
CA GLN A 562 33.28 4.36 -0.66
C GLN A 562 34.03 5.48 0.05
N THR A 563 34.11 6.67 -0.56
CA THR A 563 34.80 7.83 0.02
C THR A 563 34.20 8.22 1.38
N ALA A 564 32.87 8.24 1.47
CA ALA A 564 32.16 8.51 2.72
C ALA A 564 32.41 7.42 3.78
N ALA A 565 32.41 6.15 3.39
CA ALA A 565 32.70 5.03 4.29
C ALA A 565 34.15 5.05 4.80
N CYS A 566 35.12 5.31 3.93
CA CYS A 566 36.54 5.42 4.28
C CYS A 566 36.80 6.57 5.26
N LYS A 567 36.22 7.76 5.01
CA LYS A 567 36.31 8.91 5.92
C LYS A 567 35.70 8.65 7.30
N ALA A 568 34.68 7.80 7.38
CA ALA A 568 34.00 7.46 8.62
C ALA A 568 34.65 6.29 9.39
N ALA A 569 35.69 5.65 8.84
CA ALA A 569 36.39 4.56 9.51
C ALA A 569 37.25 5.12 10.67
N PRO A 570 37.17 4.54 11.89
CA PRO A 570 37.99 4.97 13.02
C PRO A 570 39.47 4.85 12.68
N ARG A 571 40.26 5.84 13.13
CA ARG A 571 41.71 5.91 12.90
C ARG A 571 42.49 4.87 13.68
#